data_AF-A0A9D2SCX1-F1
#
_entry.id   AF-A0A9D2SCX1-F1
#
_cell.length_a   1.000
_cell.length_b   1.000
_cell.length_c   1.000
_cell.angle_alpha   90.00
_cell.angle_beta   90.00
_cell.angle_gamma   90.00
#
_symmetry.space_group_name_H-M   'P 1'
#
loop_
_entity.id
_entity.type
_entity.pdbx_description
1 polymer ?
#
loop_
_entity_poly.entity_id
_entity_poly.type
_entity_poly.pdbx_seq_one_letter_code
_entity_poly.pdbx_strand_id
1 'polypeptide(L)'
;MNYQEFFSMVRDRFIATDVSGVEGKLAIQINLTGEAAGAFYIEVKDKKLSIEPYTYNDRDVAITVSDANFLKLMERKADPVLLFTMGKLRVEGDLGKALELKRFL
;
A
#
# COMPACT_ATOMS: atom_id res chain seq x y z
N MET A 1 -10.57 -12.49 7.68
CA MET A 1 -11.25 -11.18 7.45
C MET A 1 -11.46 -11.07 5.96
N ASN A 2 -12.64 -10.69 5.49
CA ASN A 2 -12.89 -10.54 4.05
C ASN A 2 -12.23 -9.24 3.52
N TYR A 3 -12.21 -9.07 2.20
CA TYR A 3 -11.59 -7.89 1.56
C TYR A 3 -12.20 -6.55 2.02
N GLN A 4 -13.52 -6.47 2.18
CA GLN A 4 -14.20 -5.23 2.56
C GLN A 4 -13.82 -4.78 3.97
N GLU A 5 -13.82 -5.73 4.92
CA GLU A 5 -13.37 -5.51 6.30
C GLU A 5 -11.88 -5.12 6.33
N PHE A 6 -11.04 -5.79 5.53
CA PHE A 6 -9.61 -5.48 5.40
C PHE A 6 -9.40 -4.06 4.90
N PHE A 7 -10.08 -3.69 3.81
CA PHE A 7 -9.98 -2.38 3.22
C PHE A 7 -10.45 -1.27 4.17
N SER A 8 -11.55 -1.50 4.91
CA SER A 8 -12.03 -0.54 5.91
C SER A 8 -10.96 -0.26 6.97
N MET A 9 -10.36 -1.31 7.52
CA MET A 9 -9.30 -1.19 8.52
C MET A 9 -8.05 -0.47 7.95
N VAL A 10 -7.66 -0.76 6.71
CA VAL A 10 -6.54 -0.05 6.06
C VAL A 10 -6.87 1.44 5.91
N ARG A 11 -8.06 1.76 5.40
CA ARG A 11 -8.50 3.14 5.19
C ARG A 11 -8.47 3.93 6.50
N ASP A 12 -8.99 3.36 7.58
CA ASP A 12 -9.02 4.01 8.90
C ASP A 12 -7.62 4.31 9.43
N ARG A 13 -6.66 3.40 9.20
CA ARG A 13 -5.26 3.60 9.62
C ARG A 13 -4.56 4.68 8.80
N PHE A 14 -4.77 4.70 7.49
CA PHE A 14 -4.09 5.64 6.60
C PHE A 14 -4.69 7.05 6.64
N ILE A 15 -5.99 7.22 6.92
CA ILE A 15 -6.59 8.55 7.11
C ILE A 15 -5.94 9.31 8.28
N ALA A 16 -5.44 8.60 9.28
CA ALA A 16 -4.72 9.20 10.40
C ALA A 16 -3.24 9.54 10.08
N THR A 17 -2.75 9.19 8.90
CA THR A 17 -1.34 9.35 8.54
C THR A 17 -1.07 10.74 7.98
N ASP A 18 0.01 11.37 8.46
CA ASP A 18 0.46 12.66 7.94
C ASP A 18 1.11 12.51 6.55
N VAL A 19 0.45 13.03 5.54
CA VAL A 19 0.90 13.04 4.14
C VAL A 19 1.49 14.38 3.70
N SER A 20 1.64 15.35 4.62
CA SER A 20 2.08 16.71 4.31
C SER A 20 3.50 16.78 3.73
N GLY A 21 4.34 15.79 4.05
CA GLY A 21 5.72 15.67 3.58
C GLY A 21 5.89 14.92 2.25
N VAL A 22 4.80 14.66 1.52
CA VAL A 22 4.83 14.09 0.17
C VAL A 22 4.83 15.24 -0.83
N GLU A 23 5.87 15.31 -1.66
CA GLU A 23 5.97 16.31 -2.72
C GLU A 23 5.47 15.73 -4.05
N GLY A 24 4.68 16.51 -4.79
CA GLY A 24 4.15 16.09 -6.08
C GLY A 24 3.03 15.04 -5.97
N LYS A 25 3.12 14.01 -6.81
CA LYS A 25 2.15 12.92 -6.90
C LYS A 25 2.82 11.59 -6.54
N LEU A 26 2.19 10.88 -5.61
CA LEU A 26 2.50 9.49 -5.29
C LEU A 26 1.23 8.66 -5.38
N ALA A 27 1.18 7.69 -6.29
CA ALA A 27 0.07 6.76 -6.43
C ALA A 27 0.56 5.30 -6.35
N ILE A 28 0.17 4.59 -5.31
CA ILE A 28 0.58 3.20 -5.04
C ILE A 28 -0.65 2.31 -5.07
N GLN A 29 -0.67 1.32 -5.94
CA GLN A 29 -1.65 0.24 -5.92
C GLN A 29 -1.15 -0.93 -5.07
N ILE A 30 -2.01 -1.47 -4.22
CA ILE A 30 -1.77 -2.68 -3.45
C ILE A 30 -2.68 -3.78 -3.99
N ASN A 31 -2.08 -4.85 -4.48
CA ASN A 31 -2.74 -6.10 -4.86
C ASN A 31 -2.57 -7.09 -3.72
N LEU A 32 -3.66 -7.36 -3.01
CA LEU A 32 -3.69 -8.34 -1.94
C LEU A 32 -3.95 -9.74 -2.50
N THR A 33 -3.19 -10.71 -2.01
CA THR A 33 -3.46 -12.14 -2.17
C THR A 33 -3.88 -12.75 -0.82
N GLY A 34 -4.52 -13.92 -0.82
CA GLY A 34 -4.91 -14.61 0.41
C GLY A 34 -6.42 -14.59 0.62
N GLU A 35 -6.87 -14.54 1.87
CA GLU A 35 -8.30 -14.55 2.23
C GLU A 35 -8.96 -13.21 1.89
N ALA A 36 -8.25 -12.10 2.12
CA ALA A 36 -8.68 -10.76 1.75
C ALA A 36 -8.19 -10.34 0.36
N ALA A 37 -8.18 -11.26 -0.61
CA ALA A 37 -7.73 -10.97 -1.97
C ALA A 37 -8.57 -9.86 -2.62
N GLY A 38 -7.88 -8.91 -3.26
CA GLY A 38 -8.49 -7.72 -3.85
C GLY A 38 -7.42 -6.67 -4.16
N ALA A 39 -7.84 -5.49 -4.60
CA ALA A 39 -6.91 -4.42 -4.92
C ALA A 39 -7.48 -3.05 -4.57
N PHE A 40 -6.64 -2.22 -3.98
CA PHE A 40 -6.93 -0.83 -3.67
C PHE A 40 -5.73 0.04 -4.03
N TYR A 41 -5.91 1.36 -4.07
CA TYR A 41 -4.80 2.28 -4.22
C TYR A 41 -4.77 3.32 -3.12
N ILE A 42 -3.60 3.92 -2.94
CA ILE A 42 -3.32 5.04 -2.07
C ILE A 42 -2.69 6.11 -2.96
N GLU A 43 -3.36 7.24 -3.10
CA GLU A 43 -2.85 8.40 -3.84
C GLU A 43 -2.69 9.58 -2.89
N VAL A 44 -1.53 10.22 -2.96
CA VAL A 44 -1.30 11.56 -2.45
C VAL A 44 -1.02 12.45 -3.65
N LYS A 45 -1.91 13.42 -3.88
CA LYS A 45 -1.80 14.40 -4.95
C LYS A 45 -2.32 15.73 -4.45
N ASP A 46 -1.56 16.81 -4.67
CA ASP A 46 -1.94 18.16 -4.22
C ASP A 46 -2.29 18.22 -2.73
N LYS A 47 -1.54 17.49 -1.89
CA LYS A 47 -1.75 17.33 -0.44
C LYS A 47 -3.07 16.67 -0.04
N LYS A 48 -3.78 16.05 -1.00
CA LYS A 48 -5.00 15.29 -0.75
C LYS A 48 -4.68 13.79 -0.78
N LEU A 49 -5.10 13.10 0.28
CA LEU A 49 -5.06 11.64 0.37
C LEU A 49 -6.35 11.04 -0.19
N SER A 50 -6.20 10.08 -1.09
CA SER A 50 -7.29 9.28 -1.66
C SER A 50 -6.96 7.80 -1.48
N ILE A 51 -7.93 7.03 -0.97
CA ILE A 51 -7.78 5.58 -0.75
C ILE A 51 -9.07 4.92 -1.17
N GLU A 52 -9.02 4.11 -2.22
CA GLU A 52 -10.23 3.57 -2.86
C GLU A 52 -10.06 2.09 -3.25
N PRO A 53 -11.13 1.27 -3.15
CA PRO A 53 -11.05 -0.18 -3.22
C PRO A 53 -11.10 -0.73 -4.66
N TYR A 54 -10.31 -0.15 -5.58
CA TYR A 54 -10.18 -0.61 -6.96
C TYR A 54 -8.77 -0.35 -7.50
N THR A 55 -8.48 -0.92 -8.68
CA THR A 55 -7.21 -0.71 -9.38
C THR A 55 -7.11 0.68 -9.99
N TYR A 56 -5.92 1.25 -10.03
CA TYR A 56 -5.65 2.58 -10.58
C TYR A 56 -4.66 2.49 -11.75
N ASN A 57 -5.04 3.06 -12.89
CA ASN A 57 -4.23 2.99 -14.12
C ASN A 57 -3.05 3.95 -14.10
N ASP A 58 -3.22 5.13 -13.50
CA ASP A 58 -2.18 6.16 -13.40
C ASP A 58 -1.32 5.98 -12.13
N ARG A 59 -1.06 4.72 -11.76
CA ARG A 59 -0.24 4.37 -10.59
C ARG A 59 1.24 4.51 -10.92
N ASP A 60 2.01 4.99 -9.96
CA ASP A 60 3.47 5.00 -10.03
C ASP A 60 4.06 3.62 -9.72
N VAL A 61 3.39 2.89 -8.83
CA VAL A 61 3.84 1.61 -8.29
C VAL A 61 2.66 0.66 -8.12
N ALA A 62 2.87 -0.61 -8.43
CA ALA A 62 2.03 -1.71 -7.95
C ALA A 62 2.82 -2.62 -7.02
N ILE A 63 2.25 -2.92 -5.86
CA ILE A 63 2.80 -3.86 -4.90
C ILE A 63 1.88 -5.06 -4.81
N THR A 64 2.41 -6.26 -4.95
CA THR A 64 1.66 -7.49 -4.73
C THR A 64 2.19 -8.21 -3.50
N VAL A 65 1.30 -8.50 -2.54
CA VAL A 65 1.66 -9.06 -1.23
C VAL A 65 0.45 -9.76 -0.61
N SER A 66 0.66 -10.75 0.26
CA SER A 66 -0.45 -11.35 0.99
C SER A 66 -1.03 -10.41 2.04
N ASP A 67 -2.33 -10.52 2.29
CA ASP A 67 -3.04 -9.88 3.41
C ASP A 67 -2.29 -10.01 4.75
N ALA A 68 -1.85 -11.21 5.10
CA ALA A 68 -1.12 -11.47 6.33
C ALA A 68 0.25 -10.76 6.39
N ASN A 69 0.97 -10.68 5.28
CA ASN A 69 2.26 -9.96 5.24
C ASN A 69 2.05 -8.45 5.22
N PHE A 70 1.02 -7.95 4.53
CA PHE A 70 0.67 -6.54 4.52
C PHE A 70 0.31 -6.03 5.92
N LEU A 71 -0.48 -6.81 6.69
CA LEU A 71 -0.76 -6.49 8.09
C LEU A 71 0.52 -6.39 8.94
N LYS A 72 1.44 -7.35 8.78
CA LYS A 72 2.74 -7.29 9.48
C LYS A 72 3.56 -6.07 9.08
N LEU A 73 3.49 -5.64 7.83
CA LEU A 73 4.15 -4.42 7.36
C LEU A 73 3.55 -3.17 8.02
N MET A 74 2.21 -3.05 8.04
CA MET A 74 1.51 -1.97 8.74
C MET A 74 1.79 -1.96 10.24
N GLU A 75 2.00 -3.13 10.85
CA GLU A 75 2.35 -3.26 12.26
C GLU A 75 3.85 -3.10 12.55
N ARG A 76 4.68 -2.83 11.52
CA ARG A 76 6.15 -2.77 11.61
C ARG A 76 6.79 -4.05 12.17
N LYS A 77 6.12 -5.20 11.99
CA LYS A 77 6.57 -6.54 12.39
C LYS A 77 7.24 -7.32 11.25
N ALA A 78 7.28 -6.77 10.04
CA ALA A 78 7.99 -7.35 8.91
C ALA A 78 8.84 -6.29 8.21
N ASP A 79 9.97 -6.72 7.65
CA ASP A 79 10.80 -5.87 6.81
C ASP A 79 10.39 -6.05 5.32
N PRO A 80 9.99 -4.98 4.62
CA PRO A 80 9.56 -5.09 3.22
C PRO A 80 10.69 -5.43 2.25
N VAL A 81 11.94 -5.04 2.56
CA VAL A 81 13.12 -5.43 1.76
C VAL A 81 13.34 -6.93 1.88
N LEU A 82 13.25 -7.48 3.10
CA LEU A 82 13.36 -8.93 3.30
C LEU A 82 12.23 -9.69 2.59
N LEU A 83 10.99 -9.22 2.69
CA LEU A 83 9.85 -9.83 1.99
C LEU A 83 10.04 -9.78 0.47
N PHE A 84 10.58 -8.68 -0.07
CA PHE A 84 10.91 -8.55 -1.48
C PHE A 84 12.00 -9.54 -1.89
N THR A 85 13.12 -9.60 -1.16
CA THR A 85 14.22 -10.55 -1.40
C THR A 85 13.75 -12.01 -1.36
N MET A 86 12.80 -12.33 -0.48
CA MET A 86 12.19 -13.66 -0.38
C MET A 86 11.11 -13.94 -1.44
N GLY A 87 10.77 -12.97 -2.30
CA GLY A 87 9.70 -13.10 -3.31
C GLY A 87 8.27 -13.09 -2.75
N LYS A 88 8.10 -12.70 -1.48
CA LYS A 88 6.81 -12.59 -0.78
C LYS A 88 6.14 -11.23 -0.95
N LEU A 89 6.90 -10.25 -1.44
CA LEU A 89 6.43 -8.95 -1.87
C LEU A 89 7.00 -8.72 -3.28
N ARG A 90 6.15 -8.32 -4.21
CA ARG A 90 6.58 -7.92 -5.56
C ARG A 90 6.29 -6.45 -5.76
N VAL A 91 7.17 -5.78 -6.49
CA VAL A 91 7.03 -4.37 -6.85
C VAL A 91 7.17 -4.24 -8.36
N GLU A 92 6.26 -3.50 -8.96
CA GLU A 92 6.26 -3.11 -10.36
C GLU A 92 6.16 -1.58 -10.44
N GLY A 93 6.89 -0.95 -11.36
CA GLY A 93 6.94 0.50 -11.51
C GLY A 93 8.15 1.13 -10.81
N ASP A 94 7.96 2.32 -10.23
CA ASP A 94 9.04 3.11 -9.63
C ASP A 94 9.42 2.60 -8.22
N LEU A 95 10.58 1.93 -8.11
CA LEU A 95 11.09 1.42 -6.84
C LEU A 95 11.38 2.53 -5.80
N GLY A 96 11.77 3.73 -6.24
CA GLY A 96 12.01 4.86 -5.36
C GLY A 96 10.72 5.28 -4.66
N LYS A 97 9.64 5.42 -5.44
CA LYS A 97 8.29 5.68 -4.91
C LYS A 97 7.73 4.54 -4.08
N ALA A 98 8.11 3.30 -4.36
CA ALA A 98 7.72 2.15 -3.54
C ALA A 98 8.29 2.23 -2.12
N LEU A 99 9.50 2.77 -1.97
CA LEU A 99 10.12 2.99 -0.66
C LEU A 99 9.43 4.09 0.14
N GLU A 100 8.77 5.05 -0.52
CA GLU A 100 7.98 6.07 0.16
C GLU A 100 6.79 5.48 0.90
N LEU A 101 6.30 4.28 0.50
CA LEU A 101 5.26 3.57 1.25
C LEU A 101 5.63 3.39 2.73
N LYS A 102 6.92 3.16 3.03
CA LYS A 102 7.41 3.01 4.40
C LYS A 102 7.12 4.22 5.29
N ARG A 103 6.94 5.41 4.71
CA ARG A 103 6.61 6.62 5.46
C ARG A 103 5.19 6.59 6.02
N PHE A 104 4.29 5.82 5.40
CA PHE A 104 2.88 5.73 5.79
C PHE A 104 2.54 4.46 6.61
N LEU A 105 3.49 3.53 6.76
CA LEU A 105 3.32 2.27 7.50
C LEU A 105 3.89 2.36 8.93
#